data_AF-A0A2U9Q1W0-F1
#
_entry.id   AF-A0A2U9Q1W0-F1
#
_cell.length_a   1.000
_cell.length_b   1.000
_cell.length_c   1.000
_cell.angle_alpha   90.00
_cell.angle_beta   90.00
_cell.angle_gamma   90.00
#
_symmetry.space_group_name_H-M   'P 1'
#
loop_
_entity.id
_entity.type
_entity.pdbx_description
1 polymer ?
#
loop_
_entity_poly.entity_id
_entity_poly.type
_entity_poly.pdbx_seq_one_letter_code
_entity_poly.pdbx_strand_id
1 'polypeptide(L)'
;MRFAAFVLLSAICGTSAEAIESLLRRGSTTEVCACISEDLRLDSYFGGRKVTAGVLEACICESEVSTFVAGNSVCKNGVDMIGKTVIEVVVTKLIKNTSNKQTCTFPEHSTPACTASNKCGFTCGDGYSVVKKNGQSTCACAHPKSVCNGKCASSCPSGRSLPEKRDHLHWGQQTQRTCRPGWAACGIAGGGVRQWECIDIKNDLESCGGCPMDVVASDGKPGLGVDCTIIPGVSDVSCQSGRCAVEKCMPGYAVSRDGRHCVPQEVNLSDSSPHYIHHFDNTPTQKGTLGGKIVAAAAAAAAFGIEHLPFSD
;
A
#
# COMPACT_ATOMS: atom_id res chain seq x y z
N MET A 1 8.02 50.96 -3.59
CA MET A 1 8.89 50.01 -2.86
C MET A 1 8.04 48.81 -2.43
N ARG A 2 8.39 47.64 -2.98
CA ARG A 2 8.12 46.25 -2.53
C ARG A 2 6.71 45.89 -2.03
N PHE A 3 5.86 45.44 -2.95
CA PHE A 3 4.83 44.43 -2.67
C PHE A 3 5.49 43.05 -2.75
N ALA A 4 5.51 42.31 -1.65
CA ALA A 4 5.95 40.91 -1.63
C ALA A 4 4.80 40.03 -2.11
N ALA A 5 4.97 39.41 -3.28
CA ALA A 5 4.09 38.40 -3.82
C ALA A 5 4.46 37.03 -3.23
N PHE A 6 3.56 36.43 -2.44
CA PHE A 6 3.62 35.01 -2.12
C PHE A 6 2.84 34.25 -3.18
N VAL A 7 3.56 33.68 -4.14
CA VAL A 7 3.02 32.66 -5.06
C VAL A 7 3.01 31.34 -4.31
N LEU A 8 1.84 30.96 -3.78
CA LEU A 8 1.61 29.59 -3.35
C LEU A 8 1.30 28.74 -4.59
N LEU A 9 2.30 28.01 -5.07
CA LEU A 9 2.08 26.87 -5.96
C LEU A 9 1.33 25.78 -5.19
N SER A 10 0.02 25.69 -5.37
CA SER A 10 -0.72 24.47 -5.07
C SER A 10 -0.73 23.58 -6.32
N ALA A 11 0.29 22.74 -6.43
CA ALA A 11 0.25 21.55 -7.26
C ALA A 11 -0.52 20.47 -6.47
N ILE A 12 -1.80 20.26 -6.81
CA ILE A 12 -2.57 19.13 -6.29
C ILE A 12 -3.22 18.40 -7.48
N CYS A 13 -2.69 17.20 -7.70
CA CYS A 13 -3.24 16.03 -8.40
C CYS A 13 -4.61 16.18 -9.07
N GLY A 14 -4.61 16.20 -10.41
CA GLY A 14 -5.79 16.03 -11.25
C GLY A 14 -6.30 14.58 -11.33
N THR A 15 -6.65 13.98 -10.20
CA THR A 15 -7.30 12.66 -10.15
C THR A 15 -8.41 12.64 -9.09
N SER A 16 -9.47 13.42 -9.29
CA SER A 16 -10.69 13.28 -8.46
C SER A 16 -11.94 13.99 -8.97
N ALA A 17 -11.92 14.74 -10.08
CA ALA A 17 -13.14 15.39 -10.57
C ALA A 17 -14.28 14.38 -10.83
N GLU A 18 -13.98 13.26 -11.49
CA GLU A 18 -14.96 12.19 -11.75
C GLU A 18 -15.40 11.45 -10.47
N ALA A 19 -14.47 11.28 -9.51
CA ALA A 19 -14.77 10.58 -8.26
C ALA A 19 -15.61 11.42 -7.28
N ILE A 20 -15.36 12.73 -7.22
CA ILE A 20 -16.13 13.67 -6.39
C ILE A 20 -17.51 13.92 -7.00
N GLU A 21 -17.63 13.96 -8.33
CA GLU A 21 -18.91 14.08 -9.02
C GLU A 21 -19.83 12.88 -8.74
N SER A 22 -19.25 11.66 -8.63
CA SER A 22 -20.01 10.46 -8.25
C SER A 22 -20.51 10.46 -6.80
N LEU A 23 -19.79 11.13 -5.88
CA LEU A 23 -20.15 11.20 -4.45
C LEU A 23 -21.18 12.30 -4.15
N LEU A 24 -21.28 13.33 -5.00
CA LEU A 24 -22.28 14.40 -4.90
C LEU A 24 -23.64 14.05 -5.54
N ARG A 25 -23.72 13.00 -6.36
CA ARG A 25 -24.97 12.52 -7.02
C ARG A 25 -25.76 11.48 -6.19
N ARG A 26 -25.68 11.50 -4.85
CA ARG A 26 -26.47 10.63 -3.95
C ARG A 26 -27.90 11.14 -3.70
N GLY A 27 -28.51 11.76 -4.70
CA GLY A 27 -29.87 12.28 -4.60
C GLY A 27 -30.42 12.60 -5.98
N SER A 28 -31.75 12.63 -6.09
CA SER A 28 -32.42 13.10 -7.30
C SER A 28 -31.95 14.52 -7.65
N THR A 29 -31.50 14.74 -8.88
CA THR A 29 -31.02 16.04 -9.33
C THR A 29 -32.14 16.81 -10.02
N THR A 30 -32.22 18.12 -9.78
CA THR A 30 -33.16 19.01 -10.48
C THR A 30 -32.39 20.00 -11.33
N GLU A 31 -32.72 20.08 -12.61
CA GLU A 31 -32.08 20.97 -13.58
C GLU A 31 -33.04 21.42 -14.69
N VAL A 32 -32.60 22.38 -15.49
CA VAL A 32 -33.38 22.86 -16.65
C VAL A 32 -32.90 22.15 -17.92
N CYS A 33 -33.85 21.59 -18.66
CA CYS A 33 -33.64 21.01 -19.98
C CYS A 33 -34.46 21.77 -21.02
N ALA A 34 -33.90 21.98 -22.20
CA ALA A 34 -34.57 22.72 -23.24
C ALA A 34 -34.20 22.22 -24.64
N CYS A 35 -35.12 22.43 -25.59
CA CYS A 35 -34.84 22.23 -27.00
C CYS A 35 -34.68 23.60 -27.66
N ILE A 36 -33.46 23.91 -28.06
CA ILE A 36 -33.05 25.16 -28.69
C ILE A 36 -33.15 24.98 -30.20
N SER A 37 -33.71 25.99 -30.86
CA SER A 37 -33.74 26.15 -32.32
C SER A 37 -33.51 27.64 -32.60
N GLU A 38 -32.29 28.10 -32.29
CA GLU A 38 -31.92 29.53 -32.29
C GLU A 38 -30.49 29.72 -32.79
N ASP A 39 -30.18 30.92 -33.30
CA ASP A 39 -28.82 31.30 -33.68
C ASP A 39 -27.91 31.42 -32.44
N LEU A 40 -26.72 30.81 -32.51
CA LEU A 40 -25.65 31.04 -31.54
C LEU A 40 -24.99 32.39 -31.82
N ARG A 41 -25.58 33.46 -31.26
CA ARG A 41 -25.12 34.84 -31.39
C ARG A 41 -24.07 35.20 -30.35
N LEU A 42 -22.99 35.83 -30.81
CA LEU A 42 -21.83 36.24 -30.01
C LEU A 42 -21.66 37.77 -29.95
N ASP A 43 -22.69 38.52 -30.36
CA ASP A 43 -22.65 39.98 -30.56
C ASP A 43 -22.10 40.74 -29.34
N SER A 44 -22.49 40.32 -28.14
CA SER A 44 -22.06 40.92 -26.86
C SER A 44 -20.56 40.80 -26.60
N TYR A 45 -19.86 39.87 -27.25
CA TYR A 45 -18.42 39.67 -27.13
C TYR A 45 -17.61 40.39 -28.21
N PHE A 46 -18.27 40.90 -29.25
CA PHE A 46 -17.65 41.64 -30.35
C PHE A 46 -18.12 43.10 -30.42
N GLY A 47 -18.42 43.70 -29.27
CA GLY A 47 -18.79 45.12 -29.17
C GLY A 47 -20.05 45.47 -29.95
N GLY A 48 -21.03 44.56 -29.99
CA GLY A 48 -22.30 44.76 -30.69
C GLY A 48 -22.26 44.49 -32.20
N ARG A 49 -21.11 44.07 -32.75
CA ARG A 49 -21.07 43.55 -34.13
C ARG A 49 -21.83 42.23 -34.19
N LYS A 50 -22.69 42.08 -35.20
CA LYS A 50 -23.44 40.84 -35.43
C LYS A 50 -22.48 39.71 -35.81
N VAL A 51 -22.28 38.77 -34.89
CA VAL A 51 -21.41 37.60 -35.09
C VAL A 51 -22.19 36.35 -34.69
N THR A 52 -22.42 35.47 -35.67
CA THR A 52 -23.17 34.23 -35.47
C THR A 52 -22.27 33.04 -35.79
N ALA A 53 -22.15 32.10 -34.84
CA ALA A 53 -21.37 30.87 -35.05
C ALA A 53 -22.14 29.80 -35.87
N GLY A 54 -23.47 29.88 -35.87
CA GLY A 54 -24.37 29.00 -36.61
C GLY A 54 -25.74 28.86 -35.93
N VAL A 55 -26.60 28.02 -36.48
CA VAL A 55 -27.91 27.68 -35.89
C VAL A 55 -27.74 26.46 -34.98
N LEU A 56 -28.21 26.56 -33.73
CA LEU A 56 -28.26 25.44 -32.81
C LEU A 56 -29.63 24.79 -32.84
N GLU A 57 -29.68 23.52 -33.25
CA GLU A 57 -30.86 22.66 -33.18
C GLU A 57 -30.56 21.44 -32.31
N ALA A 58 -30.88 21.54 -31.02
CA ALA A 58 -30.56 20.47 -30.07
C ALA A 58 -31.42 20.53 -28.81
N CYS A 59 -31.62 19.36 -28.20
CA CYS A 59 -32.29 19.19 -26.91
C CYS A 59 -31.26 18.82 -25.85
N ILE A 60 -31.04 19.70 -24.87
CA ILE A 60 -29.91 19.62 -23.92
C ILE A 60 -30.38 20.02 -22.51
N CYS A 61 -29.80 19.38 -21.51
CA CYS A 61 -29.90 19.75 -20.09
C CYS A 61 -28.64 20.49 -19.62
N GLU A 62 -28.76 21.33 -18.60
CA GLU A 62 -27.65 22.14 -18.07
C GLU A 62 -26.40 21.30 -17.71
N SER A 63 -26.59 20.11 -17.16
CA SER A 63 -25.51 19.19 -16.79
C SER A 63 -24.73 18.63 -18.00
N GLU A 64 -25.34 18.61 -19.19
CA GLU A 64 -24.75 18.05 -20.42
C GLU A 64 -24.07 19.13 -21.30
N VAL A 65 -24.07 20.40 -20.87
CA VAL A 65 -23.57 21.53 -21.68
C VAL A 65 -22.10 21.36 -22.08
N SER A 66 -21.23 20.95 -21.16
CA SER A 66 -19.79 20.79 -21.45
C SER A 66 -19.55 19.72 -22.53
N THR A 67 -20.20 18.57 -22.40
CA THR A 67 -20.14 17.47 -23.38
C THR A 67 -20.72 17.91 -24.71
N PHE A 68 -21.85 18.60 -24.70
CA PHE A 68 -22.48 19.12 -25.91
C PHE A 68 -21.59 20.12 -26.65
N VAL A 69 -20.99 21.09 -25.95
CA VAL A 69 -20.08 22.08 -26.53
C VAL A 69 -18.85 21.41 -27.13
N ALA A 70 -18.32 20.37 -26.49
CA ALA A 70 -17.19 19.59 -27.00
C ALA A 70 -17.55 18.74 -28.23
N GLY A 71 -18.82 18.33 -28.40
CA GLY A 71 -19.27 17.47 -29.48
C GLY A 71 -19.83 18.22 -30.71
N ASN A 72 -20.54 19.33 -30.49
CA ASN A 72 -21.31 20.02 -31.52
C ASN A 72 -20.44 20.94 -32.41
N SER A 73 -20.63 20.86 -33.73
CA SER A 73 -19.85 21.63 -34.71
C SER A 73 -20.06 23.14 -34.64
N VAL A 74 -21.29 23.59 -34.40
CA VAL A 74 -21.62 25.02 -34.26
C VAL A 74 -21.00 25.59 -32.99
N CYS A 75 -21.04 24.83 -31.90
CA CYS A 75 -20.35 25.19 -30.67
C CYS A 75 -18.84 25.27 -30.87
N LYS A 76 -18.22 24.32 -31.61
CA LYS A 76 -16.79 24.34 -31.93
C LYS A 76 -16.37 25.58 -32.72
N ASN A 77 -17.16 25.97 -33.72
CA ASN A 77 -16.91 27.23 -34.44
C ASN A 77 -16.90 28.43 -33.48
N GLY A 78 -17.84 28.49 -32.54
CA GLY A 78 -17.85 29.53 -31.50
C GLY A 78 -16.66 29.43 -30.53
N VAL A 79 -16.24 28.21 -30.18
CA VAL A 79 -15.08 27.95 -29.30
C VAL A 79 -13.81 28.50 -29.94
N ASP A 80 -13.62 28.32 -31.25
CA ASP A 80 -12.47 28.83 -31.98
C ASP A 80 -12.44 30.38 -32.02
N MET A 81 -13.59 31.03 -31.87
CA MET A 81 -13.72 32.49 -31.89
C MET A 81 -13.50 33.13 -30.51
N ILE A 82 -14.06 32.56 -29.44
CA ILE A 82 -14.13 33.20 -28.11
C ILE A 82 -13.81 32.28 -26.93
N GLY A 83 -13.45 31.03 -27.18
CA GLY A 83 -13.05 30.06 -26.15
C GLY A 83 -14.21 29.25 -25.55
N LYS A 84 -13.86 28.04 -25.05
CA LYS A 84 -14.82 27.03 -24.57
C LYS A 84 -15.70 27.51 -23.41
N THR A 85 -15.08 28.07 -22.37
CA THR A 85 -15.79 28.52 -21.17
C THR A 85 -16.87 29.57 -21.48
N VAL A 86 -16.60 30.45 -22.44
CA VAL A 86 -17.56 31.49 -22.84
C VAL A 86 -18.74 30.87 -23.58
N ILE A 87 -18.48 29.92 -24.48
CA ILE A 87 -19.55 29.21 -25.20
C ILE A 87 -20.42 28.39 -24.26
N GLU A 88 -19.85 27.71 -23.26
CA GLU A 88 -20.64 27.01 -22.24
C GLU A 88 -21.59 27.98 -21.50
N VAL A 89 -21.14 29.17 -21.13
CA VAL A 89 -21.99 30.20 -20.50
C VAL A 89 -23.09 30.68 -21.44
N VAL A 90 -22.78 30.90 -22.73
CA VAL A 90 -23.77 31.34 -23.73
C VAL A 90 -24.83 30.26 -23.94
N VAL A 91 -24.43 29.00 -24.11
CA VAL A 91 -25.35 27.87 -24.28
C VAL A 91 -26.23 27.68 -23.04
N THR A 92 -25.67 27.73 -21.83
CA THR A 92 -26.46 27.65 -20.59
C THR A 92 -27.49 28.77 -20.49
N LYS A 93 -27.15 30.00 -20.94
CA LYS A 93 -28.12 31.10 -21.00
C LYS A 93 -29.23 30.83 -22.00
N LEU A 94 -28.93 30.27 -23.17
CA LEU A 94 -29.95 29.88 -24.16
C LEU A 94 -30.92 28.85 -23.55
N ILE A 95 -30.39 27.82 -22.86
CA ILE A 95 -31.21 26.80 -22.17
C ILE A 95 -32.14 27.44 -21.14
N LYS A 96 -31.64 28.36 -20.32
CA LYS A 96 -32.43 28.98 -19.23
C LYS A 96 -33.43 30.02 -19.73
N ASN A 97 -33.14 30.70 -20.84
CA ASN A 97 -33.96 31.80 -21.32
C ASN A 97 -35.00 31.40 -22.37
N THR A 98 -34.77 30.30 -23.10
CA THR A 98 -35.73 29.87 -24.13
C THR A 98 -37.11 29.55 -23.53
N SER A 99 -38.16 29.76 -24.31
CA SER A 99 -39.54 29.40 -23.93
C SER A 99 -39.78 27.88 -23.97
N ASN A 100 -38.99 27.16 -24.77
CA ASN A 100 -39.08 25.71 -24.94
C ASN A 100 -38.25 24.94 -23.89
N LYS A 101 -38.30 25.40 -22.63
CA LYS A 101 -37.59 24.79 -21.48
C LYS A 101 -38.54 24.08 -20.52
N GLN A 102 -37.99 23.16 -19.74
CA GLN A 102 -38.70 22.48 -18.67
C GLN A 102 -37.74 22.22 -17.50
N THR A 103 -38.23 22.40 -16.28
CA THR A 103 -37.51 21.96 -15.07
C THR A 103 -37.76 20.47 -14.87
N CYS A 104 -36.69 19.70 -14.80
CA CYS A 104 -36.70 18.25 -14.73
C CYS A 104 -36.10 17.78 -13.41
N THR A 105 -36.71 16.77 -12.80
CA THR A 105 -36.16 16.07 -11.64
C THR A 105 -35.81 14.64 -12.04
N PHE A 106 -34.53 14.32 -12.04
CA PHE A 106 -33.99 13.05 -12.48
C PHE A 106 -33.78 12.11 -11.28
N PRO A 107 -34.12 10.82 -11.42
CA PRO A 107 -33.86 9.83 -10.37
C PRO A 107 -32.35 9.57 -10.22
N GLU A 108 -31.95 8.97 -9.11
CA GLU A 108 -30.58 8.47 -8.94
C GLU A 108 -30.20 7.45 -10.02
N HIS A 109 -28.91 7.35 -10.33
CA HIS A 109 -28.37 6.49 -11.39
C HIS A 109 -28.96 6.76 -12.78
N SER A 110 -29.38 8.00 -13.05
CA SER A 110 -29.83 8.41 -14.37
C SER A 110 -28.94 9.47 -14.99
N THR A 111 -28.94 9.50 -16.31
CA THR A 111 -28.35 10.56 -17.14
C THR A 111 -29.44 11.19 -17.98
N PRO A 112 -29.48 12.53 -18.09
CA PRO A 112 -30.47 13.19 -18.91
C PRO A 112 -30.38 12.77 -20.38
N ALA A 113 -31.54 12.55 -21.00
CA ALA A 113 -31.69 12.19 -22.40
C ALA A 113 -32.81 13.04 -23.00
N CYS A 114 -32.56 14.35 -23.04
CA CYS A 114 -33.50 15.35 -23.50
C CYS A 114 -33.87 15.13 -24.97
N THR A 115 -35.15 15.13 -25.30
CA THR A 115 -35.67 15.03 -26.66
C THR A 115 -36.79 16.04 -26.90
N ALA A 116 -37.15 16.27 -28.16
CA ALA A 116 -38.23 17.19 -28.52
C ALA A 116 -39.58 16.79 -27.88
N SER A 117 -39.85 15.48 -27.84
CA SER A 117 -41.08 14.92 -27.27
C SER A 117 -41.06 14.80 -25.75
N ASN A 118 -39.88 14.62 -25.14
CA ASN A 118 -39.72 14.51 -23.70
C ASN A 118 -38.41 15.18 -23.24
N LYS A 119 -38.52 16.39 -22.71
CA LYS A 119 -37.37 17.17 -22.22
C LYS A 119 -36.75 16.57 -20.95
N CYS A 120 -37.57 15.93 -20.13
CA CYS A 120 -37.14 15.23 -18.92
C CYS A 120 -36.93 13.73 -19.17
N GLY A 121 -36.67 13.34 -20.42
CA GLY A 121 -36.22 11.99 -20.75
C GLY A 121 -34.89 11.69 -20.06
N PHE A 122 -34.69 10.44 -19.66
CA PHE A 122 -33.44 10.00 -19.05
C PHE A 122 -33.14 8.55 -19.40
N THR A 123 -31.88 8.18 -19.29
CA THR A 123 -31.43 6.78 -19.34
C THR A 123 -30.83 6.37 -18.01
N CYS A 124 -30.90 5.07 -17.68
CA CYS A 124 -30.30 4.56 -16.44
C CYS A 124 -28.86 4.11 -16.70
N GLY A 125 -27.95 4.55 -15.85
CA GLY A 125 -26.56 4.11 -15.80
C GLY A 125 -26.34 2.97 -14.81
N ASP A 126 -25.09 2.59 -14.59
CA ASP A 126 -24.67 1.67 -13.52
C ASP A 126 -25.39 0.31 -13.51
N GLY A 127 -25.87 -0.16 -14.66
CA GLY A 127 -26.61 -1.42 -14.80
C GLY A 127 -28.07 -1.37 -14.32
N TYR A 128 -28.55 -0.22 -13.86
CA TYR A 128 -29.94 0.01 -13.53
C TYR A 128 -30.81 0.05 -14.78
N SER A 129 -32.09 -0.23 -14.60
CA SER A 129 -33.09 -0.21 -15.67
C SER A 129 -34.24 0.73 -15.32
N VAL A 130 -34.85 1.31 -16.35
CA VAL A 130 -36.06 2.13 -16.19
C VAL A 130 -37.20 1.23 -15.74
N VAL A 131 -37.80 1.55 -14.59
CA VAL A 131 -39.00 0.91 -14.05
C VAL A 131 -40.06 1.96 -13.75
N LYS A 132 -41.34 1.56 -13.71
CA LYS A 132 -42.42 2.45 -13.26
C LYS A 132 -42.74 2.18 -11.80
N LYS A 133 -42.65 3.20 -10.95
CA LYS A 133 -43.14 3.18 -9.56
C LYS A 133 -44.21 4.26 -9.43
N ASN A 134 -45.42 3.87 -9.02
CA ASN A 134 -46.56 4.79 -8.86
C ASN A 134 -46.86 5.63 -10.11
N GLY A 135 -46.70 5.04 -11.30
CA GLY A 135 -46.91 5.75 -12.57
C GLY A 135 -45.75 6.64 -13.05
N GLN A 136 -44.72 6.86 -12.21
CA GLN A 136 -43.52 7.62 -12.56
C GLN A 136 -42.36 6.69 -12.95
N SER A 137 -41.64 7.04 -14.00
CA SER A 137 -40.41 6.33 -14.40
C SER A 137 -39.27 6.63 -13.43
N THR A 138 -38.54 5.61 -13.00
CA THR A 138 -37.36 5.72 -12.13
C THR A 138 -36.32 4.65 -12.49
N CYS A 139 -35.07 4.81 -12.07
CA CYS A 139 -34.04 3.79 -12.23
C CYS A 139 -34.05 2.84 -11.03
N ALA A 140 -34.22 1.54 -11.28
CA ALA A 140 -34.16 0.53 -10.24
C ALA A 140 -33.40 -0.71 -10.67
N CYS A 141 -32.77 -1.36 -9.70
CA CYS A 141 -32.17 -2.67 -9.86
C CYS A 141 -33.25 -3.73 -9.68
N ALA A 142 -33.83 -4.18 -10.79
CA ALA A 142 -34.90 -5.18 -10.77
C ALA A 142 -34.34 -6.59 -10.50
N HIS A 143 -35.11 -7.39 -9.75
CA HIS A 143 -34.83 -8.81 -9.54
C HIS A 143 -34.67 -9.53 -10.90
N PRO A 144 -33.70 -10.46 -11.05
CA PRO A 144 -32.86 -11.09 -10.03
C PRO A 144 -31.54 -10.38 -9.69
N LYS A 145 -31.31 -9.17 -10.21
CA LYS A 145 -30.06 -8.43 -9.98
C LYS A 145 -30.00 -7.83 -8.57
N SER A 146 -28.80 -7.54 -8.10
CA SER A 146 -28.53 -6.91 -6.81
C SER A 146 -27.61 -5.70 -6.97
N VAL A 147 -27.70 -4.74 -6.05
CA VAL A 147 -26.81 -3.57 -6.02
C VAL A 147 -25.53 -3.92 -5.27
N CYS A 148 -24.39 -3.78 -5.93
CA CYS A 148 -23.06 -4.06 -5.42
C CYS A 148 -22.17 -2.84 -5.67
N ASN A 149 -21.64 -2.20 -4.62
CA ASN A 149 -20.79 -1.00 -4.72
C ASN A 149 -21.39 0.11 -5.62
N GLY A 150 -22.70 0.36 -5.48
CA GLY A 150 -23.41 1.38 -6.27
C GLY A 150 -23.79 0.98 -7.70
N LYS A 151 -23.44 -0.23 -8.16
CA LYS A 151 -23.82 -0.76 -9.49
C LYS A 151 -24.79 -1.91 -9.39
N CYS A 152 -25.79 -1.96 -10.26
CA CYS A 152 -26.72 -3.07 -10.37
C CYS A 152 -26.14 -4.17 -11.27
N ALA A 153 -25.91 -5.36 -10.72
CA ALA A 153 -25.30 -6.48 -11.42
C ALA A 153 -26.00 -7.81 -11.10
N SER A 154 -25.81 -8.80 -11.99
CA SER A 154 -26.31 -10.17 -11.79
C SER A 154 -25.49 -10.97 -10.78
N SER A 155 -24.25 -10.57 -10.52
CA SER A 155 -23.39 -11.17 -9.50
C SER A 155 -22.58 -10.06 -8.83
N CYS A 156 -22.54 -10.08 -7.49
CA CYS A 156 -21.64 -9.21 -6.75
C CYS A 156 -20.28 -9.91 -6.64
N PRO A 157 -19.17 -9.25 -7.02
CA PRO A 157 -17.86 -9.70 -6.56
C PRO A 157 -17.91 -9.71 -5.03
N SER A 158 -17.81 -10.89 -4.42
CA SER A 158 -17.68 -10.97 -2.98
C SER A 158 -16.40 -10.22 -2.61
N GLY A 159 -16.50 -9.16 -1.82
CA GLY A 159 -15.35 -8.46 -1.22
C GLY A 159 -14.56 -9.34 -0.23
N ARG A 160 -14.64 -10.66 -0.36
CA ARG A 160 -13.72 -11.59 0.27
C ARG A 160 -12.57 -11.75 -0.70
N SER A 161 -11.52 -10.97 -0.51
CA SER A 161 -10.19 -11.58 -0.61
C SER A 161 -10.26 -12.85 0.24
N LEU A 162 -10.22 -14.03 -0.39
CA LEU A 162 -10.06 -15.26 0.36
C LEU A 162 -8.84 -15.06 1.27
N PRO A 163 -8.95 -15.43 2.55
CA PRO A 163 -8.02 -14.96 3.54
C PRO A 163 -6.79 -15.85 3.49
N GLU A 164 -5.85 -15.56 2.61
CA GLU A 164 -4.57 -16.27 2.58
C GLU A 164 -3.98 -16.35 4.01
N LYS A 165 -4.06 -15.25 4.77
CA LYS A 165 -3.72 -15.20 6.20
C LYS A 165 -4.55 -16.09 7.14
N ARG A 166 -5.83 -16.34 6.88
CA ARG A 166 -6.69 -17.16 7.77
C ARG A 166 -6.58 -18.64 7.43
N ASP A 167 -6.32 -18.99 6.17
CA ASP A 167 -6.05 -20.37 5.77
C ASP A 167 -4.72 -20.86 6.35
N HIS A 168 -3.67 -20.02 6.36
CA HIS A 168 -2.41 -20.39 7.01
C HIS A 168 -2.52 -20.48 8.54
N LEU A 169 -3.26 -19.58 9.20
CA LEU A 169 -3.51 -19.67 10.64
C LEU A 169 -4.28 -20.96 11.01
N HIS A 170 -5.31 -21.29 10.22
CA HIS A 170 -6.11 -22.48 10.42
C HIS A 170 -5.31 -23.76 10.14
N TRP A 171 -4.49 -23.75 9.07
CA TRP A 171 -3.53 -24.81 8.77
C TRP A 171 -2.53 -25.02 9.91
N GLY A 172 -1.83 -23.97 10.34
CA GLY A 172 -0.82 -24.05 11.41
C GLY A 172 -1.41 -24.60 12.72
N GLN A 173 -2.62 -24.18 13.09
CA GLN A 173 -3.32 -24.71 14.26
C GLN A 173 -3.70 -26.20 14.13
N GLN A 174 -4.07 -26.65 12.94
CA GLN A 174 -4.33 -28.07 12.67
C GLN A 174 -3.04 -28.89 12.69
N THR A 175 -1.97 -28.37 12.09
CA THR A 175 -0.65 -29.00 12.04
C THR A 175 -0.08 -29.23 13.43
N GLN A 176 -0.23 -28.26 14.35
CA GLN A 176 0.19 -28.43 15.74
C GLN A 176 -0.46 -29.63 16.45
N ARG A 177 -1.66 -30.06 16.00
CA ARG A 177 -2.36 -31.22 16.57
C ARG A 177 -1.94 -32.56 15.97
N THR A 178 -1.06 -32.56 14.97
CA THR A 178 -0.62 -33.78 14.28
C THR A 178 0.53 -34.47 15.03
N CYS A 179 1.31 -33.71 15.80
CA CYS A 179 2.39 -34.25 16.58
C CYS A 179 1.90 -35.08 17.78
N ARG A 180 2.77 -35.98 18.24
CA ARG A 180 2.50 -36.81 19.43
C ARG A 180 2.34 -35.92 20.66
N PRO A 181 1.58 -36.35 21.68
CA PRO A 181 1.47 -35.59 22.93
C PRO A 181 2.86 -35.23 23.50
N GLY A 182 3.08 -33.96 23.78
CA GLY A 182 4.35 -33.44 24.30
C GLY A 182 5.33 -32.93 23.24
N TRP A 183 5.05 -33.14 21.95
CA TRP A 183 5.85 -32.64 20.82
C TRP A 183 5.17 -31.43 20.17
N ALA A 184 5.95 -30.54 19.57
CA ALA A 184 5.45 -29.38 18.84
C ALA A 184 5.76 -29.50 17.34
N ALA A 185 4.86 -29.03 16.49
CA ALA A 185 5.15 -28.88 15.07
C ALA A 185 5.97 -27.59 14.87
N CYS A 186 7.20 -27.74 14.39
CA CYS A 186 8.14 -26.64 14.18
C CYS A 186 8.44 -26.46 12.71
N GLY A 187 8.54 -25.20 12.25
CA GLY A 187 8.92 -24.88 10.88
C GLY A 187 10.40 -25.18 10.63
N ILE A 188 10.73 -25.56 9.40
CA ILE A 188 12.13 -25.82 9.01
C ILE A 188 12.76 -24.50 8.55
N ALA A 189 13.87 -24.09 9.17
CA ALA A 189 14.60 -22.89 8.77
C ALA A 189 15.11 -23.01 7.31
N GLY A 190 14.87 -21.98 6.50
CA GLY A 190 15.16 -22.03 5.05
C GLY A 190 14.19 -22.88 4.23
N GLY A 191 13.18 -23.49 4.88
CA GLY A 191 12.10 -24.23 4.23
C GLY A 191 10.94 -23.33 3.79
N GLY A 192 10.06 -23.88 2.95
CA GLY A 192 8.83 -23.23 2.51
C GLY A 192 7.73 -23.18 3.59
N VAL A 193 6.68 -22.38 3.35
CA VAL A 193 5.54 -22.09 4.27
C VAL A 193 4.73 -23.31 4.78
N ARG A 194 5.04 -24.52 4.33
CA ARG A 194 4.39 -25.79 4.74
C ARG A 194 5.40 -26.90 5.04
N GLN A 195 6.68 -26.56 5.19
CA GLN A 195 7.72 -27.49 5.59
C GLN A 195 7.91 -27.40 7.10
N TRP A 196 7.64 -28.50 7.77
CA TRP A 196 7.63 -28.60 9.22
C TRP A 196 7.98 -30.02 9.65
N GLU A 197 8.40 -30.15 10.90
CA GLU A 197 8.65 -31.43 11.55
C GLU A 197 8.16 -31.40 13.01
N CYS A 198 7.93 -32.58 13.59
CA CYS A 198 7.61 -32.67 15.01
C CYS A 198 8.90 -32.71 15.82
N ILE A 199 9.04 -31.81 16.80
CA ILE A 199 10.21 -31.73 17.69
C ILE A 199 9.76 -31.85 19.16
N ASP A 200 10.53 -32.58 19.97
CA ASP A 200 10.35 -32.61 21.42
C ASP A 200 11.01 -31.40 22.06
N ILE A 201 10.27 -30.29 22.09
CA ILE A 201 10.74 -29.01 22.65
C ILE A 201 11.10 -29.05 24.15
N LYS A 202 10.88 -30.19 24.83
CA LYS A 202 11.26 -30.36 26.23
C LYS A 202 12.67 -30.91 26.42
N ASN A 203 13.19 -31.61 25.42
CA ASN A 203 14.46 -32.36 25.49
C ASN A 203 15.39 -32.07 24.30
N ASP A 204 14.88 -31.46 23.23
CA ASP A 204 15.68 -31.08 22.07
C ASP A 204 16.57 -29.87 22.39
N LEU A 205 17.85 -29.97 22.03
CA LEU A 205 18.87 -28.99 22.40
C LEU A 205 18.76 -27.70 21.59
N GLU A 206 18.33 -27.82 20.34
CA GLU A 206 18.28 -26.73 19.34
C GLU A 206 16.91 -26.01 19.34
N SER A 207 15.90 -26.67 19.92
CA SER A 207 14.51 -26.22 19.98
C SER A 207 13.98 -26.22 21.42
N CYS A 208 14.83 -25.84 22.37
CA CYS A 208 14.49 -25.95 23.77
C CYS A 208 13.44 -24.92 24.17
N GLY A 209 12.36 -25.37 24.81
CA GLY A 209 11.27 -24.52 25.32
C GLY A 209 10.28 -24.03 24.27
N GLY A 210 10.51 -24.29 22.99
CA GLY A 210 9.61 -23.90 21.90
C GLY A 210 10.22 -24.17 20.53
N CYS A 211 9.46 -23.92 19.47
CA CYS A 211 10.00 -24.02 18.12
C CYS A 211 10.89 -22.82 17.79
N PRO A 212 12.06 -23.01 17.16
CA PRO A 212 12.86 -21.91 16.61
C PRO A 212 12.12 -21.15 15.50
N MET A 213 11.23 -21.83 14.77
CA MET A 213 10.34 -21.26 13.76
C MET A 213 8.90 -21.75 13.99
N ASP A 214 7.95 -20.83 14.12
CA ASP A 214 6.55 -21.20 14.38
C ASP A 214 5.81 -21.56 13.08
N VAL A 215 5.15 -22.73 13.04
CA VAL A 215 4.31 -23.18 11.91
C VAL A 215 3.00 -22.39 11.78
N VAL A 216 2.59 -21.67 12.82
CA VAL A 216 1.38 -20.81 12.85
C VAL A 216 1.70 -19.42 12.29
N ALA A 217 2.93 -18.95 12.47
CA ALA A 217 3.41 -17.70 11.90
C ALA A 217 3.77 -17.91 10.44
N SER A 218 2.81 -17.65 9.56
CA SER A 218 2.89 -17.88 8.10
C SER A 218 3.94 -17.04 7.37
N ASP A 219 4.73 -16.27 8.09
CA ASP A 219 5.74 -15.34 7.61
C ASP A 219 7.17 -15.69 8.09
N GLY A 220 7.38 -16.89 8.65
CA GLY A 220 8.72 -17.33 9.05
C GLY A 220 9.28 -16.53 10.21
N LYS A 221 8.42 -16.04 11.11
CA LYS A 221 8.90 -15.40 12.34
C LYS A 221 9.63 -16.40 13.22
N PRO A 222 10.74 -15.96 13.87
CA PRO A 222 11.34 -16.71 14.94
C PRO A 222 10.29 -17.05 16.01
N GLY A 223 10.23 -18.32 16.39
CA GLY A 223 9.47 -18.78 17.54
C GLY A 223 10.25 -18.56 18.84
N LEU A 224 9.73 -19.11 19.94
CA LEU A 224 10.29 -18.94 21.27
C LEU A 224 11.34 -20.01 21.65
N GLY A 225 11.62 -20.94 20.73
CA GLY A 225 12.66 -21.96 20.91
C GLY A 225 14.05 -21.36 20.96
N VAL A 226 14.88 -21.91 21.84
CA VAL A 226 16.28 -21.52 21.95
C VAL A 226 17.19 -22.72 21.67
N ASP A 227 18.26 -22.45 20.96
CA ASP A 227 19.39 -23.36 20.85
C ASP A 227 20.27 -23.18 22.09
N CYS A 228 20.43 -24.24 22.89
CA CYS A 228 21.23 -24.21 24.10
C CYS A 228 22.74 -24.31 23.83
N THR A 229 23.16 -24.76 22.64
CA THR A 229 24.58 -24.91 22.28
C THR A 229 25.27 -23.58 22.03
N ILE A 230 24.51 -22.54 21.67
CA ILE A 230 25.03 -21.19 21.46
C ILE A 230 25.27 -20.41 22.76
N ILE A 231 25.01 -21.00 23.94
CA ILE A 231 25.29 -20.37 25.22
C ILE A 231 26.81 -20.11 25.34
N PRO A 232 27.26 -18.86 25.53
CA PRO A 232 28.69 -18.56 25.57
C PRO A 232 29.42 -19.30 26.69
N GLY A 233 30.57 -19.90 26.37
CA GLY A 233 31.44 -20.56 27.34
C GLY A 233 30.96 -21.95 27.79
N VAL A 234 29.89 -22.48 27.19
CA VAL A 234 29.36 -23.80 27.53
C VAL A 234 30.21 -24.93 26.94
N SER A 235 30.43 -25.99 27.71
CA SER A 235 31.09 -27.22 27.25
C SER A 235 30.18 -28.42 27.28
N ASP A 236 29.19 -28.44 28.17
CA ASP A 236 28.17 -29.47 28.26
C ASP A 236 26.86 -28.85 28.73
N VAL A 237 25.79 -29.11 27.98
CA VAL A 237 24.47 -28.50 28.16
C VAL A 237 23.40 -29.44 27.66
N SER A 238 22.26 -29.39 28.33
CA SER A 238 21.08 -30.18 27.97
C SER A 238 19.84 -29.31 27.97
N CYS A 239 18.83 -29.71 27.20
CA CYS A 239 17.48 -29.19 27.38
C CYS A 239 16.74 -30.09 28.37
N GLN A 240 16.30 -29.52 29.49
CA GLN A 240 15.56 -30.24 30.52
C GLN A 240 14.24 -29.53 30.77
N SER A 241 13.13 -30.22 30.47
CA SER A 241 11.77 -29.68 30.63
C SER A 241 11.56 -28.33 29.94
N GLY A 242 12.18 -28.15 28.77
CA GLY A 242 12.07 -26.93 27.96
C GLY A 242 12.91 -25.76 28.48
N ARG A 243 13.97 -26.04 29.24
CA ARG A 243 14.93 -25.05 29.72
C ARG A 243 16.35 -25.55 29.50
N CYS A 244 17.24 -24.67 29.06
CA CYS A 244 18.66 -25.00 29.00
C CYS A 244 19.22 -25.17 30.42
N ALA A 245 19.91 -26.29 30.64
CA ALA A 245 20.60 -26.63 31.87
C ALA A 245 22.08 -26.86 31.53
N VAL A 246 22.94 -25.98 32.06
CA VAL A 246 24.39 -26.03 31.85
C VAL A 246 25.01 -26.96 32.89
N GLU A 247 25.58 -28.06 32.43
CA GLU A 247 26.24 -29.07 33.28
C GLU A 247 27.73 -28.76 33.44
N LYS A 248 28.38 -28.23 32.38
CA LYS A 248 29.80 -27.90 32.39
C LYS A 248 30.14 -26.70 31.54
N CYS A 249 31.02 -25.85 32.05
CA CYS A 249 31.62 -24.74 31.32
C CYS A 249 33.03 -25.06 30.82
N MET A 250 33.46 -24.35 29.77
CA MET A 250 34.85 -24.38 29.30
C MET A 250 35.81 -23.82 30.37
N PRO A 251 37.11 -24.16 30.33
CA PRO A 251 38.11 -23.60 31.24
C PRO A 251 38.08 -22.07 31.27
N GLY A 252 38.19 -21.48 32.47
CA GLY A 252 38.06 -20.04 32.69
C GLY A 252 36.63 -19.55 32.92
N TYR A 253 35.64 -20.44 32.90
CA TYR A 253 34.25 -20.15 33.20
C TYR A 253 33.69 -21.09 34.29
N ALA A 254 32.74 -20.60 35.06
CA ALA A 254 32.00 -21.36 36.07
C ALA A 254 30.49 -21.30 35.77
N VAL A 255 29.75 -22.35 36.16
CA VAL A 255 28.29 -22.39 36.00
C VAL A 255 27.64 -21.32 36.87
N SER A 256 26.71 -20.55 36.30
CA SER A 256 25.96 -19.52 37.01
C SER A 256 25.07 -20.11 38.11
N ARG A 257 24.68 -19.30 39.10
CA ARG A 257 23.83 -19.75 40.22
C ARG A 257 22.48 -20.31 39.79
N ASP A 258 21.96 -19.83 38.66
CA ASP A 258 20.70 -20.29 38.10
C ASP A 258 20.85 -21.50 37.17
N GLY A 259 22.09 -22.01 36.97
CA GLY A 259 22.38 -23.20 36.17
C GLY A 259 22.19 -23.01 34.66
N ARG A 260 22.08 -21.77 34.18
CA ARG A 260 21.67 -21.47 32.80
C ARG A 260 22.76 -20.85 31.93
N HIS A 261 23.86 -20.41 32.53
CA HIS A 261 24.92 -19.69 31.82
C HIS A 261 26.29 -20.08 32.35
N CYS A 262 27.32 -19.82 31.56
CA CYS A 262 28.70 -19.83 32.01
C CYS A 262 29.16 -18.39 32.23
N VAL A 263 29.70 -18.11 33.42
CA VAL A 263 30.24 -16.80 33.78
C VAL A 263 31.76 -16.91 33.94
N PRO A 264 32.55 -15.92 33.50
CA PRO A 264 34.01 -15.94 33.70
C PRO A 264 34.34 -16.14 35.17
N GLN A 265 35.24 -17.09 35.45
CA GLN A 265 35.76 -17.27 36.79
C GLN A 265 36.77 -16.17 37.05
N GLU A 266 36.57 -15.36 38.10
CA GLU A 266 37.61 -14.44 38.52
C GLU A 266 38.82 -15.26 38.95
N VAL A 267 39.88 -15.19 38.14
CA VAL A 267 41.18 -15.75 38.48
C VAL A 267 41.72 -14.98 39.68
N ASN A 268 41.49 -15.52 40.86
CA ASN A 268 42.26 -15.12 42.03
C ASN A 268 43.69 -15.64 41.79
N LEU A 269 44.60 -14.73 41.43
CA LEU A 269 46.03 -14.99 41.16
C LEU A 269 46.81 -15.53 42.38
N SER A 270 46.12 -16.04 43.41
CA SER A 270 46.72 -16.52 44.66
C SER A 270 46.95 -18.03 44.72
N ASP A 271 46.54 -18.81 43.71
CA ASP A 271 46.62 -20.28 43.76
C ASP A 271 47.57 -20.92 42.73
N SER A 272 48.51 -20.15 42.18
CA SER A 272 49.67 -20.73 41.47
C SER A 272 50.70 -21.23 42.49
N SER A 273 50.45 -22.42 43.06
CA SER A 273 51.51 -23.17 43.74
C SER A 273 52.49 -23.70 42.70
N PRO A 274 53.81 -23.44 42.82
CA PRO A 274 54.78 -23.77 41.80
C PRO A 274 55.06 -25.28 41.84
N HIS A 275 54.56 -26.01 40.84
CA HIS A 275 55.13 -27.32 40.55
C HIS A 275 56.58 -27.11 40.08
N TYR A 276 57.49 -27.52 40.96
CA TYR A 276 58.93 -27.59 40.80
C TYR A 276 59.29 -28.35 39.51
N ILE A 277 59.63 -27.63 38.46
CA ILE A 277 60.34 -28.18 37.30
C ILE A 277 61.83 -28.12 37.64
N HIS A 278 62.44 -29.30 37.76
CA HIS A 278 63.89 -29.43 37.83
C HIS A 278 64.54 -28.73 36.63
N HIS A 279 65.38 -27.75 36.92
CA HIS A 279 66.38 -27.22 35.99
C HIS A 279 67.29 -28.35 35.50
N PHE A 280 67.34 -28.54 34.19
CA PHE A 280 68.59 -28.91 33.52
C PHE A 280 69.09 -27.66 32.81
N ASP A 281 70.13 -27.07 33.39
CA ASP A 281 70.94 -26.06 32.74
C ASP A 281 71.60 -26.63 31.47
N ASN A 282 71.46 -25.89 30.37
CA ASN A 282 72.53 -25.76 29.38
C ASN A 282 72.34 -24.43 28.63
N THR A 283 73.07 -23.43 29.10
CA THR A 283 73.30 -22.12 28.47
C THR A 283 74.25 -22.20 27.25
N PRO A 284 74.38 -21.13 26.44
CA PRO A 284 74.22 -21.21 24.99
C PRO A 284 75.51 -20.92 24.20
N THR A 285 75.49 -21.23 22.90
CA THR A 285 76.38 -20.60 21.91
C THR A 285 75.57 -20.00 20.77
N GLN A 286 75.62 -18.68 20.67
CA GLN A 286 75.16 -17.90 19.52
C GLN A 286 76.02 -18.19 18.27
N LYS A 287 75.37 -18.33 17.11
CA LYS A 287 75.80 -17.67 15.85
C LYS A 287 74.78 -17.90 14.73
N GLY A 288 74.30 -16.79 14.15
CA GLY A 288 74.25 -16.64 12.69
C GLY A 288 72.90 -16.75 11.95
N THR A 289 72.34 -15.57 11.63
CA THR A 289 72.13 -15.10 10.24
C THR A 289 70.96 -15.64 9.38
N LEU A 290 70.14 -14.66 8.95
CA LEU A 290 69.42 -14.46 7.67
C LEU A 290 68.02 -15.07 7.37
N GLY A 291 67.12 -14.17 6.95
CA GLY A 291 66.00 -14.37 6.01
C GLY A 291 64.63 -14.54 6.68
N GLY A 292 63.73 -13.54 6.75
CA GLY A 292 62.99 -12.92 5.63
C GLY A 292 61.78 -13.81 5.27
N LYS A 293 60.51 -13.41 5.26
CA LYS A 293 59.82 -12.11 5.19
C LYS A 293 58.43 -12.27 5.80
N ILE A 294 57.95 -11.23 6.50
CA ILE A 294 56.52 -10.95 6.71
C ILE A 294 56.32 -9.52 6.21
N VAL A 295 55.36 -9.29 5.31
CA VAL A 295 54.74 -7.97 5.08
C VAL A 295 53.29 -8.29 4.70
N ALA A 296 52.33 -8.21 5.62
CA ALA A 296 51.73 -7.03 6.25
C ALA A 296 50.84 -6.22 5.28
N ALA A 297 49.55 -6.24 5.59
CA ALA A 297 48.55 -5.32 5.11
C ALA A 297 48.84 -3.89 5.61
N ALA A 298 48.47 -2.88 4.83
CA ALA A 298 48.43 -1.49 5.27
C ALA A 298 47.06 -0.89 4.92
N ALA A 299 46.33 -0.51 5.98
CA ALA A 299 45.25 0.44 5.96
C ALA A 299 45.77 1.78 6.49
N ALA A 300 45.41 2.88 5.84
CA ALA A 300 45.42 4.27 6.31
C ALA A 300 45.06 5.17 5.11
N ALA A 301 44.43 6.33 5.21
CA ALA A 301 43.68 7.03 6.23
C ALA A 301 43.08 8.26 5.51
N ALA A 302 42.03 8.83 6.09
CA ALA A 302 41.32 10.03 5.66
C ALA A 302 42.19 11.30 5.57
N ALA A 303 41.76 12.28 4.77
CA ALA A 303 41.67 13.69 5.16
C ALA A 303 40.93 14.56 4.12
N PHE A 304 40.27 15.57 4.66
CA PHE A 304 39.38 16.61 4.13
C PHE A 304 40.08 17.74 3.34
N GLY A 305 39.26 18.55 2.63
CA GLY A 305 39.53 19.97 2.27
C GLY A 305 39.23 20.28 0.79
N ILE A 306 38.01 20.66 0.41
CA ILE A 306 37.47 22.04 0.20
C ILE A 306 38.50 23.02 -0.40
N GLU A 307 38.29 23.47 -1.65
CA GLU A 307 37.98 24.87 -2.03
C GLU A 307 38.08 25.14 -3.56
N HIS A 308 37.06 25.88 -4.05
CA HIS A 308 37.03 26.85 -5.15
C HIS A 308 37.27 26.47 -6.65
N LEU A 309 36.13 26.49 -7.39
CA LEU A 309 35.80 27.10 -8.70
C LEU A 309 36.88 27.93 -9.46
N PRO A 310 36.64 28.38 -10.72
CA PRO A 310 35.96 27.79 -11.90
C PRO A 310 36.83 27.94 -13.17
N PHE A 311 36.47 27.36 -14.33
CA PHE A 311 36.81 27.98 -15.64
C PHE A 311 35.87 27.51 -16.76
N SER A 312 35.40 28.50 -17.51
CA SER A 312 34.60 28.43 -18.72
C SER A 312 35.40 27.91 -19.93
N ASP A 313 34.74 27.15 -20.80
CA ASP A 313 34.42 27.52 -22.19
C ASP A 313 33.17 26.74 -22.64
#